data_AF-A0AAU4EV74-F1
#
_entry.id   AF-A0AAU4EV74-F1
#
_cell.length_a   1.000
_cell.length_b   1.000
_cell.length_c   1.000
_cell.angle_alpha   90.00
_cell.angle_beta   90.00
_cell.angle_gamma   90.00
#
_symmetry.space_group_name_H-M   'P 1'
#
loop_
_entity.id
_entity.type
_entity.pdbx_description
1 polymer ?
#
loop_
_entity_poly.entity_id
_entity_poly.type
_entity_poly.pdbx_seq_one_letter_code
_entity_poly.pdbx_strand_id
1 'polypeptide(L)'
;MDTSAILADIGAHWHVYLTMPFIAALIGYVTKRVAIEMMFRPLEFTGIKPFLGWQGVIPANSRRMATTAVDLLTRNLVDPQEIFARLDPEEMLKELETPLLKAVEDVTREVMETYQPRLWEMLPSRAQRLLVDQVRAQAPDVVKRLLREVSTNIDDVLDVNDMLIGAMVRDKSLTCRLIREVAAPEFKFIARSGVWFGFVIGLVQFVAWALTKEPLIMPIFGFVTGFVTDWLALKMIFYPREPRGFGFFRWQGMFQKRRQEVAADYGALIADEVLTVRNVMEAVLTGPRADRLFALITREVQRTIDAQASIAKPLVALTMGGKQYQEMKRAAAEKAIAYLPETVKHVESYATGALDVRNTIVEKMRQLTPIEFEGILRPAFKQDEWKLIAVGAVIGGLVGELQVLLLLH
;
A
#
# COMPACT_ATOMS: atom_id res chain seq x y z
N MET A 1 -27.86 -54.73 8.98
CA MET A 1 -28.48 -53.57 8.33
C MET A 1 -29.46 -54.08 7.31
N ASP A 2 -30.75 -53.82 7.52
CA ASP A 2 -31.80 -54.25 6.59
C ASP A 2 -31.82 -53.28 5.40
N THR A 3 -31.21 -53.69 4.29
CA THR A 3 -31.10 -52.85 3.08
C THR A 3 -32.47 -52.52 2.49
N SER A 4 -33.45 -53.41 2.67
CA SER A 4 -34.86 -53.23 2.32
C SER A 4 -35.52 -52.08 3.08
N ALA A 5 -35.24 -51.93 4.37
CA ALA A 5 -35.78 -50.85 5.21
C ALA A 5 -35.19 -49.48 4.83
N ILE A 6 -33.90 -49.43 4.52
CA ILE A 6 -33.22 -48.22 4.05
C ILE A 6 -33.78 -47.77 2.69
N LEU A 7 -34.00 -48.71 1.76
CA LEU A 7 -34.60 -48.43 0.45
C LEU A 7 -36.04 -47.94 0.54
N ALA A 8 -36.85 -48.49 1.45
CA ALA A 8 -38.22 -48.04 1.69
C ALA A 8 -38.27 -46.61 2.27
N ASP A 9 -37.39 -46.31 3.22
CA ASP A 9 -37.28 -44.98 3.85
C ASP A 9 -36.76 -43.91 2.88
N ILE A 10 -35.77 -44.25 2.05
CA ILE A 10 -35.31 -43.37 0.96
C ILE A 10 -36.45 -43.14 -0.04
N GLY A 11 -37.24 -44.17 -0.37
CA GLY A 11 -38.41 -44.03 -1.24
C GLY A 11 -39.48 -43.09 -0.66
N ALA A 12 -39.74 -43.17 0.64
CA ALA A 12 -40.72 -42.32 1.33
C ALA A 12 -40.26 -40.86 1.45
N HIS A 13 -38.97 -40.61 1.69
CA HIS A 13 -38.41 -39.28 1.93
C HIS A 13 -37.42 -38.80 0.86
N TRP A 14 -37.57 -39.30 -0.37
CA TRP A 14 -36.60 -39.09 -1.46
C TRP A 14 -36.27 -37.61 -1.72
N HIS A 15 -37.23 -36.71 -1.53
CA HIS A 15 -37.09 -35.27 -1.71
C HIS A 15 -36.16 -34.62 -0.67
N VAL A 16 -36.20 -35.10 0.58
CA VAL A 16 -35.32 -34.64 1.66
C VAL A 16 -33.89 -35.09 1.39
N TYR A 17 -33.73 -36.37 1.04
CA TYR A 17 -32.43 -36.94 0.74
C TYR A 17 -31.77 -36.33 -0.50
N LEU A 18 -32.56 -36.08 -1.54
CA LEU A 18 -32.08 -35.46 -2.78
C LEU A 18 -31.65 -34.01 -2.54
N THR A 19 -32.30 -33.28 -1.63
CA THR A 19 -31.98 -31.86 -1.38
C THR A 19 -30.75 -31.64 -0.49
N MET A 20 -30.36 -32.62 0.34
CA MET A 20 -29.19 -32.54 1.23
C MET A 20 -27.89 -32.09 0.53
N PRO A 21 -27.44 -32.71 -0.60
CA PRO A 21 -26.24 -32.27 -1.30
C PRO A 21 -26.33 -30.86 -1.88
N PHE A 22 -27.50 -30.44 -2.34
CA PHE A 22 -27.69 -29.09 -2.89
C PHE A 22 -27.72 -28.02 -1.80
N ILE A 23 -28.36 -28.31 -0.66
CA ILE A 23 -28.34 -27.44 0.51
C ILE A 23 -26.91 -27.30 1.03
N ALA A 24 -26.18 -28.41 1.17
CA ALA A 24 -24.77 -28.38 1.57
C ALA A 24 -23.89 -27.59 0.60
N ALA A 25 -24.13 -27.71 -0.72
CA ALA A 25 -23.44 -26.91 -1.74
C ALA A 25 -23.76 -25.41 -1.64
N LEU A 26 -25.04 -25.06 -1.45
CA LEU A 26 -25.48 -23.67 -1.27
C LEU A 26 -24.85 -23.05 -0.03
N ILE A 27 -24.91 -23.76 1.10
CA ILE A 27 -24.30 -23.32 2.36
C ILE A 27 -22.80 -23.15 2.15
N GLY A 28 -22.10 -24.13 1.58
CA GLY A 28 -20.66 -24.06 1.31
C GLY A 28 -20.26 -22.86 0.44
N TYR A 29 -21.12 -22.42 -0.49
CA TYR A 29 -20.89 -21.18 -1.24
C TYR A 29 -21.11 -19.93 -0.39
N VAL A 30 -22.23 -19.86 0.33
CA VAL A 30 -22.61 -18.69 1.13
C VAL A 30 -21.62 -18.48 2.28
N THR A 31 -21.26 -19.51 3.02
CA THR A 31 -20.32 -19.43 4.15
C THR A 31 -18.95 -18.95 3.69
N LYS A 32 -18.44 -19.44 2.56
CA LYS A 32 -17.17 -18.96 2.00
C LYS A 32 -17.23 -17.50 1.58
N ARG A 33 -18.34 -17.04 0.98
CA ARG A 33 -18.51 -15.62 0.65
C ARG A 33 -18.55 -14.73 1.89
N VAL A 34 -19.25 -15.18 2.93
CA VAL A 34 -19.32 -14.48 4.22
C VAL A 34 -17.94 -14.42 4.87
N ALA A 35 -17.21 -15.54 4.91
CA ALA A 35 -15.84 -15.59 5.43
C ALA A 35 -14.90 -14.63 4.70
N ILE A 36 -14.99 -14.56 3.36
CA ILE A 36 -14.22 -13.61 2.56
C ILE A 36 -14.55 -12.17 2.96
N GLU A 37 -15.83 -11.80 3.09
CA GLU A 37 -16.21 -10.44 3.48
C GLU A 37 -15.76 -10.11 4.91
N MET A 38 -15.87 -11.06 5.83
CA MET A 38 -15.42 -10.94 7.22
C MET A 38 -13.91 -10.73 7.37
N MET A 39 -13.08 -11.10 6.37
CA MET A 39 -11.65 -10.78 6.39
C MET A 39 -11.38 -9.29 6.23
N PHE A 40 -12.25 -8.56 5.52
CA PHE A 40 -12.05 -7.14 5.17
C PHE A 40 -12.90 -6.19 6.03
N ARG A 41 -14.03 -6.67 6.54
CA ARG A 41 -14.98 -5.84 7.30
C ARG A 41 -15.23 -6.40 8.70
N PRO A 42 -15.45 -5.52 9.69
CA PRO A 42 -15.36 -4.05 9.62
C PRO A 42 -13.91 -3.55 9.66
N LEU A 43 -13.68 -2.33 9.14
CA LEU A 43 -12.35 -1.70 9.11
C LEU A 43 -11.84 -1.35 10.50
N GLU A 44 -12.72 -0.91 11.37
CA GLU A 44 -12.46 -0.68 12.79
C GLU A 44 -13.18 -1.73 13.62
N PHE A 45 -12.65 -2.01 14.81
CA PHE A 45 -13.29 -2.95 15.74
C PHE A 45 -14.71 -2.49 16.08
N THR A 46 -15.70 -3.36 15.84
CA THR A 46 -17.09 -3.16 16.26
C THR A 46 -17.45 -4.11 17.38
N GLY A 47 -17.95 -3.59 18.50
CA GLY A 47 -18.41 -4.38 19.64
C GLY A 47 -18.07 -3.74 20.99
N ILE A 48 -18.26 -4.51 22.05
CA ILE A 48 -17.97 -4.15 23.45
C ILE A 48 -16.54 -4.58 23.77
N LYS A 49 -15.64 -3.59 23.91
CA LYS A 49 -14.27 -3.83 24.40
C LYS A 49 -14.33 -4.31 25.86
N PRO A 50 -13.49 -5.26 26.30
CA PRO A 50 -12.41 -5.91 25.54
C PRO A 50 -12.75 -7.30 24.97
N PHE A 51 -13.93 -7.89 25.27
CA PHE A 51 -14.19 -9.31 25.01
C PHE A 51 -15.15 -9.62 23.86
N LEU A 52 -16.04 -8.70 23.49
CA LEU A 52 -17.16 -8.98 22.58
C LEU A 52 -17.15 -8.04 21.39
N GLY A 53 -16.33 -8.31 20.38
CA GLY A 53 -16.43 -7.61 19.12
C GLY A 53 -15.61 -8.26 18.01
N TRP A 54 -15.77 -7.73 16.81
CA TRP A 54 -15.16 -8.25 15.60
C TRP A 54 -14.51 -7.11 14.83
N GLN A 55 -13.35 -7.40 14.25
CA GLN A 55 -12.69 -6.57 13.25
C GLN A 55 -12.25 -7.48 12.13
N GLY A 56 -12.27 -6.98 10.90
CA GLY A 56 -11.71 -7.72 9.78
C GLY A 56 -10.25 -8.10 10.06
N VAL A 57 -9.88 -9.30 9.67
CA VAL A 57 -8.53 -9.85 9.87
C VAL A 57 -7.45 -8.97 9.23
N ILE A 58 -7.69 -8.51 8.00
CA ILE A 58 -6.76 -7.67 7.25
C ILE A 58 -6.60 -6.29 7.91
N PRO A 59 -7.68 -5.51 8.18
CA PRO A 59 -7.51 -4.19 8.79
C PRO A 59 -6.93 -4.25 10.21
N ALA A 60 -7.22 -5.29 11.00
CA ALA A 60 -6.65 -5.49 12.33
C ALA A 60 -5.11 -5.68 12.30
N ASN A 61 -4.58 -6.26 11.22
CA ASN A 61 -3.15 -6.55 11.06
C ASN A 61 -2.43 -5.62 10.06
N SER A 62 -3.12 -4.60 9.53
CA SER A 62 -2.65 -3.68 8.49
C SER A 62 -1.22 -3.15 8.70
N ARG A 63 -0.89 -2.66 9.91
CA ARG A 63 0.47 -2.15 10.23
C ARG A 63 1.57 -3.20 10.01
N ARG A 64 1.38 -4.39 10.56
CA ARG A 64 2.39 -5.45 10.44
C ARG A 64 2.51 -5.93 9.00
N MET A 65 1.39 -6.03 8.30
CA MET A 65 1.33 -6.41 6.89
C MET A 65 2.05 -5.39 6.02
N ALA A 66 1.83 -4.10 6.26
CA ALA A 66 2.56 -3.02 5.63
C ALA A 66 4.07 -3.16 5.87
N THR A 67 4.52 -3.32 7.12
CA THR A 67 5.95 -3.48 7.42
C THR A 67 6.57 -4.67 6.66
N THR A 68 5.92 -5.84 6.64
CA THR A 68 6.48 -7.01 5.94
C THR A 68 6.49 -6.83 4.42
N ALA A 69 5.43 -6.26 3.85
CA ALA A 69 5.39 -5.97 2.41
C ALA A 69 6.45 -4.95 2.02
N VAL A 70 6.59 -3.87 2.81
CA VAL A 70 7.59 -2.82 2.60
C VAL A 70 9.01 -3.36 2.71
N ASP A 71 9.32 -4.15 3.74
CA ASP A 71 10.65 -4.76 3.88
C ASP A 71 11.03 -5.59 2.65
N LEU A 72 10.07 -6.30 2.06
CA LEU A 72 10.29 -7.10 0.85
C LEU A 72 10.40 -6.25 -0.42
N LEU A 73 9.63 -5.17 -0.50
CA LEU A 73 9.68 -4.22 -1.61
C LEU A 73 11.01 -3.45 -1.62
N THR A 74 11.40 -2.88 -0.48
CA THR A 74 12.64 -2.09 -0.39
C THR A 74 13.89 -2.94 -0.54
N ARG A 75 13.91 -4.18 -0.03
CA ARG A 75 15.11 -5.04 -0.13
C ARG A 75 15.35 -5.61 -1.53
N ASN A 76 14.28 -5.87 -2.29
CA ASN A 76 14.40 -6.66 -3.51
C ASN A 76 13.96 -5.93 -4.79
N LEU A 77 13.25 -4.78 -4.69
CA LEU A 77 12.58 -4.19 -5.84
C LEU A 77 12.92 -2.73 -6.10
N VAL A 78 13.22 -1.93 -5.07
CA VAL A 78 13.30 -0.47 -5.21
C VAL A 78 14.63 0.06 -4.68
N ASP A 79 15.49 0.51 -5.59
CA ASP A 79 16.60 1.42 -5.28
C ASP A 79 16.14 2.86 -5.59
N PRO A 80 15.97 3.72 -4.59
CA PRO A 80 15.59 5.12 -4.81
C PRO A 80 16.59 5.84 -5.71
N GLN A 81 17.89 5.57 -5.59
CA GLN A 81 18.90 6.23 -6.42
C GLN A 81 18.70 5.89 -7.90
N GLU A 82 18.39 4.62 -8.23
CA GLU A 82 18.12 4.19 -9.62
C GLU A 82 16.94 4.93 -10.24
N ILE A 83 15.88 5.16 -9.47
CA ILE A 83 14.65 5.80 -9.95
C ILE A 83 14.87 7.31 -10.11
N PHE A 84 15.44 7.97 -9.10
CA PHE A 84 15.61 9.43 -9.10
C PHE A 84 16.76 9.91 -10.00
N ALA A 85 17.69 9.03 -10.38
CA ALA A 85 18.70 9.34 -11.40
C ALA A 85 18.11 9.65 -12.79
N ARG A 86 16.84 9.29 -13.04
CA ARG A 86 16.12 9.59 -14.29
C ARG A 86 15.61 11.03 -14.36
N LEU A 87 15.60 11.75 -13.23
CA LEU A 87 15.21 13.15 -13.20
C LEU A 87 16.33 14.01 -13.79
N ASP A 88 16.06 14.65 -14.92
CA ASP A 88 16.92 15.70 -15.45
C ASP A 88 16.72 17.03 -14.69
N PRO A 89 17.75 17.57 -14.01
CA PRO A 89 17.68 18.86 -13.34
C PRO A 89 17.36 20.03 -14.27
N GLU A 90 17.70 19.95 -15.56
CA GLU A 90 17.41 21.00 -16.55
C GLU A 90 15.94 21.04 -16.91
N GLU A 91 15.32 19.88 -17.14
CA GLU A 91 13.89 19.79 -17.43
C GLU A 91 13.06 20.16 -16.19
N MET A 92 13.46 19.71 -14.99
CA MET A 92 12.83 20.14 -13.73
C MET A 92 12.89 21.67 -13.56
N LEU A 93 14.03 22.28 -13.91
CA LEU A 93 14.19 23.73 -13.83
C LEU A 93 13.27 24.47 -14.80
N LYS A 94 13.04 23.96 -16.01
CA LYS A 94 12.09 24.56 -16.97
C LYS A 94 10.68 24.63 -16.40
N GLU A 95 10.22 23.54 -15.77
CA GLU A 95 8.92 23.50 -15.11
C GLU A 95 8.84 24.44 -13.89
N LEU A 96 9.98 24.67 -13.23
CA LEU A 96 10.09 25.53 -12.05
C LEU A 96 10.37 27.00 -12.36
N GLU A 97 10.78 27.37 -13.56
CA GLU A 97 11.37 28.68 -13.83
C GLU A 97 10.45 29.84 -13.43
N THR A 98 9.20 29.80 -13.87
CA THR A 98 8.22 30.85 -13.57
C THR A 98 7.89 30.93 -12.07
N PRO A 99 7.48 29.85 -11.38
CA PRO A 99 7.19 29.91 -9.95
C PRO A 99 8.44 30.24 -9.11
N LEU A 100 9.62 29.76 -9.51
CA LEU A 100 10.89 30.06 -8.86
C LEU A 100 11.21 31.55 -8.92
N LEU A 101 11.17 32.15 -10.12
CA LEU A 101 11.52 33.57 -10.30
C LEU A 101 10.58 34.48 -9.51
N LYS A 102 9.29 34.11 -9.42
CA LYS A 102 8.32 34.81 -8.59
C LYS A 102 8.63 34.68 -7.10
N ALA A 103 8.87 33.45 -6.62
CA ALA A 103 9.22 33.20 -5.22
C ALA A 103 10.50 33.95 -4.82
N VAL A 104 11.49 34.00 -5.70
CA VAL A 104 12.75 34.72 -5.46
C VAL A 104 12.53 36.24 -5.37
N GLU A 105 11.68 36.81 -6.22
CA GLU A 105 11.30 38.23 -6.12
C GLU A 105 10.62 38.53 -4.78
N ASP A 106 9.62 37.72 -4.41
CA ASP A 106 8.84 37.90 -3.18
C ASP A 106 9.75 37.77 -1.94
N VAL A 107 10.58 36.72 -1.87
CA VAL A 107 11.55 36.52 -0.79
C VAL A 107 12.54 37.67 -0.71
N THR A 108 13.09 38.13 -1.84
CA THR A 108 14.08 39.22 -1.87
C THR A 108 13.48 40.50 -1.33
N ARG A 109 12.27 40.85 -1.78
CA ARG A 109 11.56 42.05 -1.34
C ARG A 109 11.24 42.00 0.15
N GLU A 110 10.64 40.91 0.62
CA GLU A 110 10.27 40.74 2.03
C GLU A 110 11.49 40.82 2.97
N VAL A 111 12.60 40.17 2.59
CA VAL A 111 13.84 40.17 3.39
C VAL A 111 14.44 41.57 3.44
N MET A 112 14.49 42.28 2.30
CA MET A 112 15.01 43.65 2.24
C MET A 112 14.14 44.64 3.04
N GLU A 113 12.82 44.54 2.93
CA GLU A 113 11.88 45.38 3.69
C GLU A 113 11.97 45.14 5.20
N THR A 114 12.21 43.89 5.62
CA THR A 114 12.28 43.53 7.03
C THR A 114 13.62 43.92 7.66
N TYR A 115 14.73 43.58 7.01
CA TYR A 115 16.07 43.72 7.61
C TYR A 115 16.80 45.00 7.21
N GLN A 116 16.44 45.58 6.06
CA GLN A 116 17.04 46.80 5.52
C GLN A 116 16.01 47.82 5.00
N PRO A 117 14.98 48.18 5.80
CA PRO A 117 13.92 49.07 5.35
C PRO A 117 14.45 50.43 4.89
N ARG A 118 15.41 51.00 5.63
CA ARG A 118 16.03 52.29 5.29
C ARG A 118 16.76 52.24 3.95
N LEU A 119 17.58 51.22 3.71
CA LEU A 119 18.29 51.09 2.44
C LEU A 119 17.29 50.83 1.30
N TRP A 120 16.30 49.99 1.53
CA TRP A 120 15.29 49.66 0.53
C TRP A 120 14.48 50.89 0.10
N GLU A 121 13.99 51.68 1.05
CA GLU A 121 13.24 52.93 0.80
C GLU A 121 14.09 54.00 0.11
N MET A 122 15.39 54.07 0.41
CA MET A 122 16.30 55.04 -0.19
C MET A 122 16.74 54.68 -1.62
N LEU A 123 16.63 53.42 -2.03
CA LEU A 123 17.00 52.98 -3.37
C LEU A 123 15.96 53.46 -4.40
N PRO A 124 16.37 54.14 -5.49
CA PRO A 124 15.47 54.44 -6.60
C PRO A 124 14.84 53.15 -7.15
N SER A 125 13.61 53.22 -7.69
CA SER A 125 12.90 52.03 -8.20
C SER A 125 13.65 51.28 -9.30
N ARG A 126 14.61 51.92 -9.98
CA ARG A 126 15.52 51.24 -10.92
C ARG A 126 16.55 50.37 -10.19
N ALA A 127 17.13 50.87 -9.10
CA ALA A 127 18.12 50.13 -8.32
C ALA A 127 17.50 48.95 -7.55
N GLN A 128 16.28 49.12 -7.01
CA GLN A 128 15.51 48.01 -6.42
C GLN A 128 15.28 46.88 -7.44
N ARG A 129 14.84 47.25 -8.65
CA ARG A 129 14.64 46.28 -9.75
C ARG A 129 15.94 45.60 -10.16
N LEU A 130 17.02 46.34 -10.33
CA LEU A 130 18.34 45.76 -10.64
C LEU A 130 18.81 44.75 -9.59
N LEU A 131 18.60 45.03 -8.30
CA LEU A 131 18.93 44.10 -7.23
C LEU A 131 18.11 42.81 -7.34
N VAL A 132 16.79 42.94 -7.51
CA VAL A 132 15.90 41.79 -7.68
C VAL A 132 16.27 40.98 -8.94
N ASP A 133 16.50 41.65 -10.06
CA ASP A 133 16.88 41.00 -11.32
C ASP A 133 18.22 40.27 -11.22
N GLN A 134 19.17 40.82 -10.45
CA GLN A 134 20.45 40.15 -10.17
C GLN A 134 20.26 38.86 -9.37
N VAL A 135 19.39 38.86 -8.35
CA VAL A 135 19.09 37.65 -7.57
C VAL A 135 18.32 36.63 -8.41
N ARG A 136 17.33 37.11 -9.19
CA ARG A 136 16.56 36.29 -10.15
C ARG A 136 17.45 35.61 -11.17
N ALA A 137 18.46 36.29 -11.69
CA ALA A 137 19.41 35.71 -12.64
C ALA A 137 20.23 34.54 -12.08
N GLN A 138 20.40 34.45 -10.75
CA GLN A 138 21.19 33.39 -10.10
C GLN A 138 20.36 32.24 -9.58
N ALA A 139 19.08 32.47 -9.32
CA ALA A 139 18.18 31.45 -8.78
C ALA A 139 18.16 30.15 -9.60
N PRO A 140 18.14 30.16 -10.95
CA PRO A 140 18.16 28.94 -11.74
C PRO A 140 19.37 28.04 -11.45
N ASP A 141 20.57 28.62 -11.33
CA ASP A 141 21.79 27.88 -11.06
C ASP A 141 21.83 27.29 -9.63
N VAL A 142 21.30 28.03 -8.65
CA VAL A 142 21.15 27.58 -7.26
C VAL A 142 20.22 26.37 -7.20
N VAL A 143 19.04 26.47 -7.81
CA VAL A 143 18.06 25.38 -7.86
C VAL A 143 18.61 24.18 -8.61
N LYS A 144 19.29 24.39 -9.74
CA LYS A 144 19.94 23.31 -10.49
C LYS A 144 20.95 22.53 -9.64
N ARG A 145 21.74 23.22 -8.81
CA ARG A 145 22.68 22.56 -7.88
C ARG A 145 21.95 21.78 -6.78
N LEU A 146 20.89 22.35 -6.20
CA LEU A 146 20.06 21.66 -5.21
C LEU A 146 19.40 20.41 -5.79
N LEU A 147 18.83 20.49 -6.99
CA LEU A 147 18.20 19.37 -7.68
C LEU A 147 19.20 18.24 -7.95
N ARG A 148 20.42 18.58 -8.40
CA ARG A 148 21.49 17.58 -8.58
C ARG A 148 21.89 16.92 -7.27
N GLU A 149 22.05 17.71 -6.20
CA GLU A 149 22.44 17.18 -4.90
C GLU A 149 21.37 16.27 -4.31
N VAL A 150 20.09 16.63 -4.45
CA VAL A 150 18.95 15.82 -4.02
C VAL A 150 18.80 14.55 -4.87
N SER A 151 18.95 14.64 -6.20
CA SER A 151 18.88 13.46 -7.09
C SER A 151 20.02 12.47 -6.81
N THR A 152 21.23 12.97 -6.54
CA THR A 152 22.41 12.11 -6.27
C THR A 152 22.39 11.52 -4.86
N ASN A 153 21.85 12.24 -3.87
CA ASN A 153 21.84 11.83 -2.46
C ASN A 153 20.40 11.71 -1.93
N ILE A 154 19.50 11.10 -2.70
CA ILE A 154 18.08 11.03 -2.35
C ILE A 154 17.83 10.34 -1.01
N ASP A 155 18.66 9.35 -0.66
CA ASP A 155 18.59 8.65 0.62
C ASP A 155 18.81 9.60 1.81
N ASP A 156 19.56 10.68 1.67
CA ASP A 156 19.77 11.61 2.79
C ASP A 156 18.50 12.40 3.14
N VAL A 157 17.59 12.57 2.18
CA VAL A 157 16.38 13.40 2.32
C VAL A 157 15.07 12.60 2.31
N LEU A 158 15.08 11.37 1.80
CA LEU A 158 13.90 10.51 1.70
C LEU A 158 14.08 9.22 2.50
N ASP A 159 13.14 8.95 3.41
CA ASP A 159 13.01 7.64 4.05
C ASP A 159 11.87 6.86 3.39
N VAL A 160 12.22 5.99 2.44
CA VAL A 160 11.23 5.21 1.68
C VAL A 160 10.46 4.25 2.56
N ASN A 161 11.10 3.66 3.57
CA ASN A 161 10.42 2.73 4.47
C ASN A 161 9.37 3.46 5.32
N ASP A 162 9.72 4.60 5.90
CA ASP A 162 8.78 5.41 6.67
C ASP A 162 7.62 5.92 5.79
N MET A 163 7.92 6.40 4.58
CA MET A 163 6.90 6.84 3.62
C MET A 163 5.91 5.71 3.28
N LEU A 164 6.41 4.53 2.92
CA LEU A 164 5.58 3.39 2.53
C LEU A 164 4.74 2.87 3.70
N ILE A 165 5.36 2.73 4.89
CA ILE A 165 4.64 2.29 6.10
C ILE A 165 3.60 3.33 6.48
N GLY A 166 3.95 4.62 6.46
CA GLY A 166 3.06 5.74 6.74
C GLY A 166 1.83 5.75 5.84
N ALA A 167 2.03 5.60 4.52
CA ALA A 167 0.95 5.55 3.55
C ALA A 167 -0.01 4.37 3.79
N MET A 168 0.52 3.16 4.04
CA MET A 168 -0.30 1.96 4.25
C MET A 168 -0.98 1.90 5.63
N VAL A 169 -0.39 2.52 6.66
CA VAL A 169 -0.94 2.56 8.03
C VAL A 169 -1.97 3.67 8.20
N ARG A 170 -1.76 4.84 7.58
CA ARG A 170 -2.67 5.99 7.64
C ARG A 170 -4.01 5.65 7.00
N ASP A 171 -4.00 4.82 5.95
CA ASP A 171 -5.21 4.35 5.28
C ASP A 171 -5.33 2.81 5.34
N LYS A 172 -6.00 2.30 6.37
CA LYS A 172 -6.33 0.86 6.45
C LYS A 172 -7.20 0.39 5.28
N SER A 173 -7.99 1.30 4.70
CA SER A 173 -8.85 0.98 3.56
C SER A 173 -8.04 0.72 2.30
N LEU A 174 -6.93 1.46 2.10
CA LEU A 174 -5.97 1.22 1.03
C LEU A 174 -5.42 -0.21 1.09
N THR A 175 -4.90 -0.63 2.25
CA THR A 175 -4.39 -2.00 2.43
C THR A 175 -5.47 -3.06 2.11
N CYS A 176 -6.71 -2.82 2.54
CA CYS A 176 -7.84 -3.69 2.23
C CYS A 176 -8.16 -3.72 0.72
N ARG A 177 -8.17 -2.57 0.04
CA ARG A 177 -8.42 -2.47 -1.40
C ARG A 177 -7.34 -3.19 -2.20
N LEU A 178 -6.07 -2.91 -1.92
CA LEU A 178 -4.91 -3.53 -2.57
C LEU A 178 -5.03 -5.07 -2.54
N ILE A 179 -5.31 -5.65 -1.37
CA ILE A 179 -5.43 -7.11 -1.24
C ILE A 179 -6.72 -7.62 -1.90
N ARG A 180 -7.83 -6.90 -1.73
CA ARG A 180 -9.13 -7.31 -2.27
C ARG A 180 -9.12 -7.39 -3.79
N GLU A 181 -8.51 -6.41 -4.45
CA GLU A 181 -8.45 -6.33 -5.91
C GLU A 181 -7.50 -7.39 -6.47
N VAL A 182 -6.30 -7.50 -5.90
CA VAL A 182 -5.29 -8.45 -6.36
C VAL A 182 -5.71 -9.91 -6.18
N ALA A 183 -6.35 -10.23 -5.05
CA ALA A 183 -6.80 -11.59 -4.74
C ALA A 183 -8.26 -11.87 -5.19
N ALA A 184 -8.90 -10.96 -5.93
CA ALA A 184 -10.30 -11.13 -6.34
C ALA A 184 -10.56 -12.44 -7.10
N PRO A 185 -9.68 -12.91 -8.02
CA PRO A 185 -9.89 -14.17 -8.71
C PRO A 185 -9.73 -15.38 -7.79
N GLU A 186 -8.79 -15.36 -6.85
CA GLU A 186 -8.61 -16.39 -5.83
C GLU A 186 -9.85 -16.48 -4.93
N PHE A 187 -10.40 -15.35 -4.48
CA PHE A 187 -11.64 -15.32 -3.71
C PHE A 187 -12.84 -15.88 -4.48
N LYS A 188 -12.97 -15.56 -5.77
CA LYS A 188 -14.00 -16.14 -6.63
C LYS A 188 -13.84 -17.65 -6.75
N PHE A 189 -12.61 -18.15 -6.87
CA PHE A 189 -12.32 -19.58 -6.91
C PHE A 189 -12.67 -20.26 -5.58
N ILE A 190 -12.27 -19.70 -4.44
CA ILE A 190 -12.61 -20.21 -3.12
C ILE A 190 -14.13 -20.34 -2.97
N ALA A 191 -14.87 -19.28 -3.27
CA ALA A 191 -16.33 -19.29 -3.21
C ALA A 191 -16.93 -20.38 -4.12
N ARG A 192 -16.53 -20.45 -5.39
CA ARG A 192 -17.02 -21.47 -6.35
C ARG A 192 -16.66 -22.90 -5.94
N SER A 193 -15.46 -23.12 -5.41
CA SER A 193 -15.05 -24.43 -4.91
C SER A 193 -15.92 -24.88 -3.72
N GLY A 194 -16.47 -23.93 -2.95
CA GLY A 194 -17.46 -24.21 -1.89
C GLY A 194 -18.67 -24.99 -2.37
N VAL A 195 -19.14 -24.73 -3.59
CA VAL A 195 -20.25 -25.48 -4.19
C VAL A 195 -19.86 -26.94 -4.38
N TRP A 196 -18.68 -27.19 -4.99
CA TRP A 196 -18.25 -28.54 -5.33
C TRP A 196 -17.93 -29.37 -4.08
N PHE A 197 -17.20 -28.79 -3.12
CA PHE A 197 -16.93 -29.47 -1.85
C PHE A 197 -18.20 -29.68 -1.03
N GLY A 198 -19.07 -28.67 -0.94
CA GLY A 198 -20.34 -28.78 -0.24
C GLY A 198 -21.21 -29.88 -0.85
N PHE A 199 -21.25 -30.01 -2.17
CA PHE A 199 -21.98 -31.07 -2.85
C PHE A 199 -21.42 -32.46 -2.57
N VAL A 200 -20.10 -32.66 -2.75
CA VAL A 200 -19.44 -33.96 -2.51
C VAL A 200 -19.60 -34.39 -1.06
N ILE A 201 -19.43 -33.47 -0.12
CA ILE A 201 -19.58 -33.79 1.30
C ILE A 201 -21.06 -34.02 1.63
N GLY A 202 -21.97 -33.24 1.06
CA GLY A 202 -23.40 -33.49 1.21
C GLY A 202 -23.82 -34.88 0.70
N LEU A 203 -23.17 -35.43 -0.33
CA LEU A 203 -23.36 -36.83 -0.74
C LEU A 203 -22.85 -37.82 0.31
N VAL A 204 -21.69 -37.57 0.90
CA VAL A 204 -21.15 -38.41 1.99
C VAL A 204 -22.06 -38.34 3.22
N GLN A 205 -22.55 -37.15 3.57
CA GLN A 205 -23.50 -36.93 4.65
C GLN A 205 -24.83 -37.64 4.38
N PHE A 206 -25.32 -37.60 3.14
CA PHE A 206 -26.50 -38.36 2.69
C PHE A 206 -26.33 -39.87 2.96
N VAL A 207 -25.21 -40.45 2.52
CA VAL A 207 -24.92 -41.88 2.74
C VAL A 207 -24.78 -42.19 4.22
N ALA A 208 -24.05 -41.37 4.97
CA ALA A 208 -23.85 -41.56 6.40
C ALA A 208 -25.18 -41.53 7.16
N TRP A 209 -26.03 -40.54 6.90
CA TRP A 209 -27.34 -40.39 7.51
C TRP A 209 -28.28 -41.56 7.17
N ALA A 210 -28.30 -41.99 5.91
CA ALA A 210 -29.11 -43.13 5.47
C ALA A 210 -28.73 -44.44 6.19
N LEU A 211 -27.47 -44.58 6.59
CA LEU A 211 -26.94 -45.78 7.25
C LEU A 211 -27.14 -45.77 8.78
N THR A 212 -26.97 -44.63 9.43
CA THR A 212 -26.86 -44.56 10.90
C THR A 212 -28.08 -43.91 11.57
N LYS A 213 -28.75 -42.95 10.91
CA LYS A 213 -29.86 -42.15 11.46
C LYS A 213 -29.55 -41.43 12.78
N GLU A 214 -28.27 -41.31 13.15
CA GLU A 214 -27.84 -40.70 14.41
C GLU A 214 -27.77 -39.17 14.28
N PRO A 215 -28.56 -38.40 15.05
CA PRO A 215 -28.62 -36.94 14.95
C PRO A 215 -27.26 -36.24 15.09
N LEU A 216 -26.40 -36.77 15.97
CA LEU A 216 -25.09 -36.20 16.29
C LEU A 216 -24.09 -36.25 15.12
N ILE A 217 -24.39 -37.03 14.08
CA ILE A 217 -23.52 -37.15 12.90
C ILE A 217 -23.52 -35.85 12.08
N MET A 218 -24.64 -35.13 11.98
CA MET A 218 -24.66 -33.93 11.12
C MET A 218 -23.81 -32.77 11.69
N PRO A 219 -23.86 -32.42 12.99
CA PRO A 219 -22.99 -31.39 13.56
C PRO A 219 -21.51 -31.76 13.47
N ILE A 220 -21.15 -33.02 13.72
CA ILE A 220 -19.76 -33.49 13.62
C ILE A 220 -19.29 -33.43 12.17
N PHE A 221 -20.08 -33.92 11.22
CA PHE A 221 -19.74 -33.84 9.80
C PHE A 221 -19.63 -32.40 9.34
N GLY A 222 -20.55 -31.53 9.75
CA GLY A 222 -20.49 -30.11 9.47
C GLY A 222 -19.20 -29.47 9.97
N PHE A 223 -18.80 -29.77 11.21
CA PHE A 223 -17.56 -29.29 11.80
C PHE A 223 -16.32 -29.77 11.04
N VAL A 224 -16.19 -31.09 10.82
CA VAL A 224 -15.06 -31.69 10.10
C VAL A 224 -14.99 -31.17 8.67
N THR A 225 -16.15 -31.00 8.03
CA THR A 225 -16.26 -30.44 6.68
C THR A 225 -15.76 -29.01 6.62
N GLY A 226 -16.25 -28.13 7.50
CA GLY A 226 -15.78 -26.75 7.55
C GLY A 226 -14.26 -26.69 7.74
N PHE A 227 -13.73 -27.48 8.67
CA PHE A 227 -12.29 -27.58 8.92
C PHE A 227 -11.50 -28.05 7.69
N VAL A 228 -11.85 -29.20 7.12
CA VAL A 228 -11.09 -29.83 6.03
C VAL A 228 -11.21 -29.02 4.74
N THR A 229 -12.40 -28.49 4.43
CA THR A 229 -12.62 -27.75 3.17
C THR A 229 -11.92 -26.40 3.15
N ASP A 230 -11.89 -25.67 4.26
CA ASP A 230 -11.20 -24.39 4.35
C ASP A 230 -9.68 -24.58 4.39
N TRP A 231 -9.20 -25.60 5.13
CA TRP A 231 -7.79 -25.99 5.10
C TRP A 231 -7.33 -26.38 3.70
N LEU A 232 -8.12 -27.19 3.00
CA LEU A 232 -7.82 -27.61 1.64
C LEU A 232 -7.86 -26.41 0.69
N ALA A 233 -8.90 -25.58 0.73
CA ALA A 233 -9.05 -24.41 -0.12
C ALA A 233 -7.83 -23.49 -0.03
N LEU A 234 -7.38 -23.20 1.19
CA LEU A 234 -6.18 -22.42 1.45
C LEU A 234 -4.92 -23.07 0.88
N LYS A 235 -4.76 -24.39 1.07
CA LYS A 235 -3.65 -25.14 0.47
C LYS A 235 -3.66 -25.08 -1.05
N MET A 236 -4.82 -25.17 -1.70
CA MET A 236 -4.94 -25.11 -3.16
C MET A 236 -4.59 -23.73 -3.74
N ILE A 237 -4.67 -22.65 -2.95
CA ILE A 237 -4.29 -21.30 -3.40
C ILE A 237 -2.77 -21.20 -3.53
N PHE A 238 -2.03 -21.65 -2.52
CA PHE A 238 -0.58 -21.42 -2.43
C PHE A 238 0.29 -22.61 -2.88
N TYR A 239 -0.22 -23.84 -2.80
CA TYR A 239 0.55 -25.06 -3.04
C TYR A 239 -0.05 -25.95 -4.14
N PRO A 240 0.80 -26.68 -4.88
CA PRO A 240 2.27 -26.63 -4.91
C PRO A 240 2.78 -25.36 -5.62
N ARG A 241 3.98 -24.91 -5.23
CA ARG A 241 4.61 -23.69 -5.75
C ARG A 241 4.96 -23.80 -7.23
N GLU A 242 5.47 -24.96 -7.59
CA GLU A 242 5.78 -25.33 -8.97
C GLU A 242 4.68 -26.26 -9.51
N PRO A 243 4.43 -26.24 -10.82
CA PRO A 243 3.50 -27.17 -11.44
C PRO A 243 3.96 -28.61 -11.16
N ARG A 244 3.15 -29.37 -10.42
CA ARG A 244 3.38 -30.80 -10.21
C ARG A 244 2.35 -31.57 -11.02
N GLY A 245 2.84 -32.57 -11.74
CA GLY A 245 1.99 -33.44 -12.54
C GLY A 245 2.05 -34.88 -12.04
N PHE A 246 0.91 -35.56 -12.15
CA PHE A 246 0.84 -37.01 -12.13
C PHE A 246 0.21 -37.43 -13.46
N GLY A 247 1.05 -37.86 -14.42
CA GLY A 247 0.62 -38.18 -15.78
C GLY A 247 0.07 -36.97 -16.56
N PHE A 248 -1.15 -37.09 -17.11
CA PHE A 248 -1.79 -36.07 -17.96
C PHE A 248 -2.30 -34.83 -17.19
N PHE A 249 -2.38 -34.89 -15.86
CA PHE A 249 -2.89 -33.79 -15.05
C PHE A 249 -1.74 -33.02 -14.40
N ARG A 250 -1.66 -31.71 -14.68
CA ARG A 250 -0.77 -30.76 -14.00
C ARG A 250 -1.58 -29.88 -13.06
N TRP A 251 -1.18 -29.85 -11.81
CA TRP A 251 -1.76 -29.02 -10.77
C TRP A 251 -0.72 -28.03 -10.26
N GLN A 252 -1.12 -26.78 -10.03
CA GLN A 252 -0.32 -25.76 -9.37
C GLN A 252 -1.22 -24.92 -8.46
N GLY A 253 -0.67 -24.37 -7.38
CA GLY A 253 -1.37 -23.39 -6.56
C GLY A 253 -1.85 -22.22 -7.43
N MET A 254 -3.12 -21.84 -7.31
CA MET A 254 -3.74 -20.82 -8.18
C MET A 254 -2.99 -19.49 -8.15
N PHE A 255 -2.56 -19.07 -6.97
CA PHE A 255 -1.82 -17.82 -6.77
C PHE A 255 -0.46 -17.84 -7.49
N GLN A 256 0.23 -18.99 -7.46
CA GLN A 256 1.51 -19.18 -8.15
C GLN A 256 1.34 -19.30 -9.66
N LYS A 257 0.23 -19.90 -10.11
CA LYS A 257 -0.13 -19.98 -11.53
C LYS A 257 -0.39 -18.59 -12.13
N ARG A 258 -0.99 -17.67 -11.35
CA ARG A 258 -1.28 -16.27 -11.74
C ARG A 258 -0.18 -15.27 -11.37
N ARG A 259 1.01 -15.75 -10.99
CA ARG A 259 2.11 -14.89 -10.49
C ARG A 259 2.37 -13.67 -11.37
N GLN A 260 2.44 -13.82 -12.70
CA GLN A 260 2.75 -12.72 -13.61
C GLN A 260 1.65 -11.66 -13.67
N GLU A 261 0.39 -12.08 -13.63
CA GLU A 261 -0.78 -11.20 -13.62
C GLU A 261 -0.84 -10.44 -12.29
N VAL A 262 -0.76 -11.18 -11.17
CA VAL A 262 -0.78 -10.60 -9.83
C VAL A 262 0.42 -9.68 -9.57
N ALA A 263 1.61 -10.03 -10.07
CA ALA A 263 2.78 -9.17 -9.96
C ALA A 263 2.59 -7.83 -10.69
N ALA A 264 1.94 -7.86 -11.85
CA ALA A 264 1.62 -6.64 -12.61
C ALA A 264 0.52 -5.82 -11.93
N ASP A 265 -0.58 -6.45 -11.52
CA ASP A 265 -1.70 -5.78 -10.86
C ASP A 265 -1.28 -5.17 -9.51
N TYR A 266 -0.56 -5.94 -8.69
CA TYR A 266 -0.05 -5.45 -7.41
C TYR A 266 1.00 -4.36 -7.60
N GLY A 267 1.94 -4.53 -8.55
CA GLY A 267 2.95 -3.53 -8.84
C GLY A 267 2.36 -2.21 -9.32
N ALA A 268 1.35 -2.26 -10.20
CA ALA A 268 0.63 -1.08 -10.67
C ALA A 268 -0.10 -0.39 -9.51
N LEU A 269 -0.86 -1.13 -8.71
CA LEU A 269 -1.59 -0.56 -7.58
C LEU A 269 -0.67 0.08 -6.53
N ILE A 270 0.47 -0.56 -6.21
CA ILE A 270 1.46 0.03 -5.29
C ILE A 270 2.07 1.30 -5.87
N ALA A 271 2.40 1.34 -7.17
CA ALA A 271 2.91 2.54 -7.82
C ALA A 271 1.89 3.68 -7.85
N ASP A 272 0.63 3.36 -8.17
CA ASP A 272 -0.43 4.32 -8.41
C ASP A 272 -1.06 4.84 -7.10
N GLU A 273 -1.02 4.09 -5.99
CA GLU A 273 -1.60 4.51 -4.70
C GLU A 273 -0.57 4.79 -3.60
N VAL A 274 0.63 4.19 -3.64
CA VAL A 274 1.62 4.28 -2.54
C VAL A 274 2.89 5.03 -2.95
N LEU A 275 3.56 4.60 -4.02
CA LEU A 275 4.81 5.18 -4.52
C LEU A 275 4.58 6.32 -5.54
N THR A 276 3.57 7.14 -5.31
CA THR A 276 3.26 8.27 -6.19
C THR A 276 4.26 9.41 -5.99
N VAL A 277 4.50 10.20 -7.04
CA VAL A 277 5.35 11.39 -6.96
C VAL A 277 4.86 12.37 -5.90
N ARG A 278 3.55 12.49 -5.74
CA ARG A 278 2.94 13.30 -4.68
C ARG A 278 3.33 12.83 -3.29
N ASN A 279 3.20 11.52 -3.00
CA ASN A 279 3.58 10.97 -1.70
C ASN A 279 5.08 11.12 -1.44
N VAL A 280 5.90 10.95 -2.47
CA VAL A 280 7.34 11.18 -2.43
C VAL A 280 7.66 12.64 -2.07
N MET A 281 7.06 13.61 -2.76
CA MET A 281 7.27 15.03 -2.47
C MET A 281 6.82 15.39 -1.06
N GLU A 282 5.66 14.89 -0.62
CA GLU A 282 5.17 15.05 0.77
C GLU A 282 6.19 14.47 1.76
N ALA A 283 6.70 13.27 1.52
CA ALA A 283 7.69 12.61 2.38
C ALA A 283 9.05 13.36 2.44
N VAL A 284 9.51 13.92 1.31
CA VAL A 284 10.74 14.74 1.29
C VAL A 284 10.56 16.05 2.07
N LEU A 285 9.36 16.62 2.08
CA LEU A 285 9.06 17.90 2.75
C LEU A 285 8.67 17.76 4.23
N THR A 286 8.01 16.68 4.62
CA THR A 286 7.45 16.51 5.97
C THR A 286 7.90 15.24 6.68
N GLY A 287 8.66 14.38 6.01
CA GLY A 287 9.14 13.12 6.57
C GLY A 287 10.27 13.31 7.58
N PRO A 288 10.75 12.21 8.20
CA PRO A 288 11.76 12.24 9.26
C PRO A 288 13.11 12.82 8.82
N ARG A 289 13.37 12.89 7.51
CA ARG A 289 14.61 13.44 6.92
C ARG A 289 14.44 14.83 6.31
N ALA A 290 13.28 15.47 6.44
CA ALA A 290 13.01 16.79 5.87
C ALA A 290 14.02 17.87 6.32
N ASP A 291 14.50 17.79 7.57
CA ASP A 291 15.53 18.70 8.09
C ASP A 291 16.83 18.70 7.26
N ARG A 292 17.17 17.56 6.62
CA ARG A 292 18.33 17.45 5.74
C ARG A 292 18.14 18.27 4.48
N LEU A 293 16.97 18.19 3.85
CA LEU A 293 16.61 19.03 2.71
C LEU A 293 16.67 20.51 3.08
N PHE A 294 16.07 20.89 4.21
CA PHE A 294 16.06 22.27 4.68
C PHE A 294 17.47 22.78 4.98
N ALA A 295 18.37 21.93 5.51
CA ALA A 295 19.76 22.26 5.71
C ALA A 295 20.51 22.48 4.38
N LEU A 296 20.24 21.66 3.35
CA LEU A 296 20.81 21.84 2.00
C LEU A 296 20.38 23.18 1.40
N ILE A 297 19.09 23.49 1.44
CA ILE A 297 18.53 24.75 0.95
C ILE A 297 19.16 25.92 1.72
N THR A 298 19.17 25.85 3.05
CA THR A 298 19.75 26.88 3.91
C THR A 298 21.20 27.16 3.55
N ARG A 299 22.00 26.11 3.41
CA ARG A 299 23.42 26.23 3.05
C ARG A 299 23.60 26.90 1.69
N GLU A 300 22.81 26.51 0.70
CA GLU A 300 22.96 27.02 -0.66
C GLU A 300 22.45 28.47 -0.82
N VAL A 301 21.36 28.83 -0.14
CA VAL A 301 20.89 30.22 -0.04
C VAL A 301 21.94 31.10 0.63
N GLN A 302 22.47 30.67 1.80
CA GLN A 302 23.48 31.42 2.53
C GLN A 302 24.76 31.61 1.70
N ARG A 303 25.22 30.56 1.03
CA ARG A 303 26.39 30.59 0.14
C ARG A 303 26.20 31.59 -1.00
N THR A 304 25.01 31.61 -1.60
CA THR A 304 24.69 32.54 -2.70
C THR A 304 24.68 33.99 -2.22
N ILE A 305 24.08 34.26 -1.07
CA ILE A 305 24.09 35.60 -0.47
C ILE A 305 25.53 36.03 -0.13
N ASP A 306 26.35 35.15 0.44
CA ASP A 306 27.75 35.43 0.76
C ASP A 306 28.60 35.70 -0.49
N ALA A 307 28.35 34.97 -1.58
CA ALA A 307 29.01 35.20 -2.86
C ALA A 307 28.66 36.57 -3.44
N GLN A 308 27.40 37.02 -3.33
CA GLN A 308 26.99 38.34 -3.82
C GLN A 308 27.45 39.49 -2.92
N ALA A 309 27.40 39.30 -1.60
CA ALA A 309 27.88 40.28 -0.64
C ALA A 309 29.39 40.52 -0.77
N SER A 310 30.15 39.58 -1.33
CA SER A 310 31.60 39.72 -1.53
C SER A 310 31.99 40.95 -2.35
N ILE A 311 31.14 41.39 -3.28
CA ILE A 311 31.34 42.56 -4.14
C ILE A 311 31.11 43.88 -3.37
N ALA A 312 30.26 43.87 -2.34
CA ALA A 312 29.88 45.03 -1.53
C ALA A 312 30.31 44.92 -0.05
N LYS A 313 31.24 44.01 0.27
CA LYS A 313 31.68 43.69 1.65
C LYS A 313 31.97 44.91 2.53
N PRO A 314 32.68 45.96 2.06
CA PRO A 314 32.94 47.14 2.88
C PRO A 314 31.65 47.89 3.24
N LEU A 315 30.71 48.03 2.30
CA LEU A 315 29.44 48.71 2.53
C LEU A 315 28.55 47.91 3.46
N VAL A 316 28.39 46.60 3.19
CA VAL A 316 27.54 45.70 3.99
C VAL A 316 28.05 45.59 5.43
N ALA A 317 29.37 45.52 5.64
CA ALA A 317 29.95 45.46 6.98
C ALA A 317 29.84 46.80 7.75
N LEU A 318 29.84 47.93 7.04
CA LEU A 318 29.66 49.26 7.63
C LEU A 318 28.20 49.58 7.98
N THR A 319 27.24 49.05 7.21
CA THR A 319 25.80 49.35 7.38
C THR A 319 25.02 48.27 8.11
N MET A 320 25.44 47.01 8.00
CA MET A 320 24.76 45.84 8.55
C MET A 320 25.72 45.10 9.47
N GLY A 321 25.56 45.29 10.79
CA GLY A 321 26.39 44.60 11.78
C GLY A 321 26.37 43.07 11.57
N GLY A 322 27.45 42.39 11.93
CA GLY A 322 27.62 40.96 11.62
C GLY A 322 26.48 40.06 12.10
N LYS A 323 25.80 40.39 13.20
CA LYS A 323 24.60 39.68 13.67
C LYS A 323 23.41 39.84 12.72
N GLN A 324 23.09 41.07 12.34
CA GLN A 324 21.96 41.39 11.47
C GLN A 324 22.13 40.78 10.07
N TYR A 325 23.38 40.70 9.58
CA TYR A 325 23.69 40.01 8.32
C TYR A 325 23.38 38.50 8.40
N GLN A 326 23.74 37.83 9.50
CA GLN A 326 23.43 36.41 9.67
C GLN A 326 21.93 36.15 9.84
N GLU A 327 21.23 37.03 10.55
CA GLU A 327 19.77 36.97 10.69
C GLU A 327 19.06 37.13 9.34
N MET A 328 19.49 38.11 8.52
CA MET A 328 18.97 38.30 7.17
C MET A 328 19.15 37.04 6.31
N LYS A 329 20.34 36.44 6.33
CA LYS A 329 20.63 35.20 5.59
C LYS A 329 19.76 34.03 6.04
N ARG A 330 19.55 33.89 7.34
CA ARG A 330 18.70 32.85 7.92
C ARG A 330 17.23 33.06 7.53
N ALA A 331 16.74 34.29 7.62
CA ALA A 331 15.38 34.63 7.21
C ALA A 331 15.15 34.38 5.72
N ALA A 332 16.11 34.70 4.86
CA ALA A 332 16.03 34.38 3.43
C ALA A 332 15.89 32.87 3.18
N ALA A 333 16.66 32.04 3.90
CA ALA A 333 16.54 30.59 3.81
C ALA A 333 15.18 30.07 4.34
N GLU A 334 14.74 30.56 5.51
CA GLU A 334 13.44 30.18 6.09
C GLU A 334 12.28 30.55 5.16
N LYS A 335 12.33 31.73 4.54
CA LYS A 335 11.34 32.15 3.53
C LYS A 335 11.41 31.28 2.29
N ALA A 336 12.59 30.99 1.75
CA ALA A 336 12.74 30.08 0.61
C ALA A 336 12.14 28.68 0.88
N ILE A 337 12.33 28.15 2.10
CA ILE A 337 11.71 26.89 2.54
C ILE A 337 10.18 27.00 2.59
N ALA A 338 9.64 28.14 3.05
CA ALA A 338 8.19 28.34 3.12
C ALA A 338 7.51 28.35 1.73
N TYR A 339 8.20 28.82 0.69
CA TYR A 339 7.70 28.80 -0.70
C TYR A 339 7.89 27.45 -1.41
N LEU A 340 8.70 26.54 -0.85
CA LEU A 340 9.05 25.27 -1.47
C LEU A 340 7.82 24.38 -1.79
N PRO A 341 6.84 24.16 -0.87
CA PRO A 341 5.72 23.26 -1.14
C PRO A 341 4.85 23.70 -2.32
N GLU A 342 4.64 24.99 -2.52
CA GLU A 342 3.90 25.51 -3.67
C GLU A 342 4.72 25.42 -4.97
N THR A 343 6.05 25.60 -4.87
CA THR A 343 6.94 25.57 -6.02
C THR A 343 7.04 24.15 -6.59
N VAL A 344 7.26 23.13 -5.76
CA VAL A 344 7.47 21.74 -6.22
C VAL A 344 6.24 21.08 -6.85
N LYS A 345 5.02 21.53 -6.52
CA LYS A 345 3.77 21.04 -7.14
C LYS A 345 3.77 21.18 -8.67
N HIS A 346 4.48 22.18 -9.19
CA HIS A 346 4.56 22.43 -10.63
C HIS A 346 5.36 21.35 -11.38
N VAL A 347 6.24 20.62 -10.69
CA VAL A 347 7.08 19.56 -11.29
C VAL A 347 6.43 18.18 -11.27
N GLU A 348 5.29 18.04 -10.57
CA GLU A 348 4.63 16.74 -10.36
C GLU A 348 4.37 16.00 -11.67
N SER A 349 3.89 16.72 -12.69
CA SER A 349 3.59 16.17 -14.02
C SER A 349 4.83 15.62 -14.71
N TYR A 350 5.90 16.42 -14.78
CA TYR A 350 7.18 16.00 -15.36
C TYR A 350 7.80 14.83 -14.59
N ALA A 351 7.89 14.94 -13.27
CA ALA A 351 8.50 13.92 -12.43
C ALA A 351 7.75 12.58 -12.52
N THR A 352 6.42 12.60 -12.67
CA THR A 352 5.62 11.38 -12.87
C THR A 352 6.01 10.67 -14.16
N GLY A 353 6.20 11.40 -15.25
CA GLY A 353 6.66 10.83 -16.52
C GLY A 353 8.11 10.36 -16.48
N ALA A 354 9.01 11.15 -15.90
CA ALA A 354 10.44 10.89 -15.91
C ALA A 354 10.88 9.73 -14.99
N LEU A 355 10.29 9.63 -13.78
CA LEU A 355 10.65 8.56 -12.84
C LEU A 355 10.20 7.18 -13.34
N ASP A 356 9.07 7.14 -14.06
CA ASP A 356 8.45 5.90 -14.56
C ASP A 356 8.37 4.79 -13.49
N VAL A 357 7.89 5.19 -12.29
CA VAL A 357 7.82 4.31 -11.11
C VAL A 357 6.99 3.08 -11.43
N ARG A 358 5.85 3.26 -12.09
CA ARG A 358 4.91 2.20 -12.40
C ARG A 358 5.54 1.07 -13.21
N ASN A 359 6.19 1.38 -14.34
CA ASN A 359 6.80 0.33 -15.16
C ASN A 359 7.97 -0.32 -14.42
N THR A 360 8.76 0.46 -13.69
CA THR A 360 9.90 -0.06 -12.91
C THR A 360 9.44 -1.07 -11.86
N ILE A 361 8.42 -0.73 -11.06
CA ILE A 361 7.88 -1.64 -10.04
C ILE A 361 7.27 -2.89 -10.69
N VAL A 362 6.47 -2.73 -11.75
CA VAL A 362 5.87 -3.88 -12.45
C VAL A 362 6.93 -4.81 -13.02
N GLU A 363 7.98 -4.29 -13.64
CA GLU A 363 9.06 -5.11 -14.20
C GLU A 363 9.84 -5.86 -13.12
N LYS A 364 10.25 -5.18 -12.04
CA LYS A 364 10.97 -5.80 -10.92
C LYS A 364 10.08 -6.86 -10.24
N MET A 365 8.78 -6.59 -10.07
CA MET A 365 7.81 -7.54 -9.50
C MET A 365 7.69 -8.83 -10.32
N ARG A 366 7.78 -8.76 -11.66
CA ARG A 366 7.73 -9.93 -12.54
C ARG A 366 8.98 -10.79 -12.47
N GLN A 367 10.11 -10.21 -12.06
CA GLN A 367 11.40 -10.89 -11.93
C GLN A 367 11.54 -11.68 -10.61
N LEU A 368 10.66 -11.44 -9.64
CA LEU A 368 10.68 -12.14 -8.35
C LEU A 368 10.54 -13.65 -8.51
N THR A 369 11.31 -14.40 -7.71
CA THR A 369 11.17 -15.85 -7.59
C THR A 369 9.81 -16.23 -6.98
N PRO A 370 9.33 -17.48 -7.17
CA PRO A 370 8.08 -17.93 -6.57
C PRO A 370 8.03 -17.80 -5.04
N ILE A 371 9.19 -17.86 -4.37
CA ILE A 371 9.33 -17.73 -2.92
C ILE A 371 9.25 -16.27 -2.49
N GLU A 372 9.92 -15.36 -3.18
CA GLU A 372 9.87 -13.92 -2.88
C GLU A 372 8.48 -13.35 -3.17
N PHE A 373 7.87 -13.76 -4.28
CA PHE A 373 6.50 -13.38 -4.63
C PHE A 373 5.48 -13.89 -3.60
N GLU A 374 5.64 -15.14 -3.13
CA GLU A 374 4.85 -15.65 -2.01
C GLU A 374 5.08 -14.80 -0.75
N GLY A 375 6.30 -14.32 -0.53
CA GLY A 375 6.66 -13.43 0.57
C GLY A 375 5.85 -12.13 0.61
N ILE A 376 5.42 -11.58 -0.54
CA ILE A 376 4.68 -10.31 -0.57
C ILE A 376 3.29 -10.45 0.06
N LEU A 377 2.57 -11.54 -0.27
CA LEU A 377 1.18 -11.71 0.15
C LEU A 377 0.97 -12.79 1.22
N ARG A 378 1.81 -13.84 1.29
CA ARG A 378 1.60 -14.93 2.27
C ARG A 378 1.67 -14.48 3.72
N PRO A 379 2.60 -13.60 4.16
CA PRO A 379 2.62 -13.12 5.53
C PRO A 379 1.32 -12.43 5.96
N ALA A 380 0.59 -11.84 5.01
CA ALA A 380 -0.73 -11.25 5.25
C ALA A 380 -1.79 -12.30 5.65
N PHE A 381 -1.72 -13.50 5.08
CA PHE A 381 -2.69 -14.56 5.34
C PHE A 381 -2.23 -15.53 6.44
N LYS A 382 -0.93 -15.91 6.44
CA LYS A 382 -0.36 -17.04 7.21
C LYS A 382 -0.72 -17.05 8.69
N GLN A 383 -0.74 -15.88 9.34
CA GLN A 383 -0.95 -15.81 10.79
C GLN A 383 -2.41 -16.00 11.20
N ASP A 384 -3.34 -15.71 10.30
CA ASP A 384 -4.77 -15.76 10.56
C ASP A 384 -5.48 -16.89 9.79
N GLU A 385 -4.72 -17.69 9.01
CA GLU A 385 -5.18 -18.92 8.36
C GLU A 385 -5.95 -19.82 9.34
N TRP A 386 -5.43 -19.99 10.57
CA TRP A 386 -6.07 -20.84 11.58
C TRP A 386 -7.41 -20.28 12.08
N LYS A 387 -7.56 -18.95 12.16
CA LYS A 387 -8.82 -18.31 12.58
C LYS A 387 -9.89 -18.57 11.53
N LEU A 388 -9.53 -18.45 10.26
CA LEU A 388 -10.44 -18.70 9.15
C LEU A 388 -10.91 -20.17 9.15
N ILE A 389 -9.98 -21.12 9.30
CA ILE A 389 -10.30 -22.55 9.40
C ILE A 389 -11.17 -22.86 10.63
N ALA A 390 -10.86 -22.26 11.80
CA ALA A 390 -11.61 -22.47 13.03
C ALA A 390 -13.04 -21.93 12.93
N VAL A 391 -13.22 -20.72 12.39
CA VAL A 391 -14.53 -20.12 12.14
C VAL A 391 -15.34 -20.98 11.16
N GLY A 392 -14.71 -21.47 10.09
CA GLY A 392 -15.33 -22.41 9.15
C GLY A 392 -15.83 -23.68 9.81
N ALA A 393 -15.03 -24.28 10.70
CA ALA A 393 -15.40 -25.46 11.47
C ALA A 393 -16.59 -25.19 12.41
N VAL A 394 -16.58 -24.09 13.15
CA VAL A 394 -17.69 -23.71 14.05
C VAL A 394 -18.98 -23.46 13.27
N ILE A 395 -18.92 -22.68 12.19
CA ILE A 395 -20.09 -22.42 11.34
C ILE A 395 -20.60 -23.73 10.73
N GLY A 396 -19.71 -24.60 10.29
CA GLY A 396 -20.06 -25.93 9.78
C GLY A 396 -20.81 -26.76 10.82
N GLY A 397 -20.33 -26.78 12.07
CA GLY A 397 -21.02 -27.47 13.17
C GLY A 397 -22.40 -26.90 13.48
N LEU A 398 -22.52 -25.57 13.55
CA LEU A 398 -23.81 -24.88 13.78
C LEU A 398 -24.81 -25.14 12.65
N VAL A 399 -24.36 -25.17 11.41
CA VAL A 399 -25.20 -25.55 10.28
C VAL A 399 -25.64 -27.01 10.38
N GLY A 400 -24.73 -27.91 10.75
CA GLY A 400 -25.07 -29.32 10.96
C GLY A 400 -26.15 -29.48 12.04
N GLU A 401 -26.08 -28.72 13.13
CA GLU A 401 -27.12 -28.68 14.17
C GLU A 401 -28.45 -28.15 13.63
N LEU A 402 -28.41 -27.08 12.82
CA LEU A 402 -29.61 -26.54 12.17
C LEU A 402 -30.26 -27.56 11.22
N GLN A 403 -29.46 -28.36 10.51
CA GLN A 403 -29.97 -29.43 9.65
C GLN A 403 -30.69 -30.51 10.46
N VAL A 404 -30.16 -30.89 11.64
CA VAL A 404 -30.84 -31.82 12.55
C VAL A 404 -32.20 -31.27 12.96
N LEU A 405 -32.25 -30.00 13.36
CA LEU A 405 -33.51 -29.35 13.77
C LEU A 405 -34.54 -29.35 12.64
N LEU A 406 -34.13 -29.04 11.41
CA LEU A 406 -35.00 -28.98 10.23
C LEU A 406 -35.40 -30.35 9.65
N LEU A 407 -34.66 -31.41 10.00
CA LEU A 407 -34.92 -32.77 9.51
C LEU A 407 -35.72 -33.62 10.52
N LEU A 408 -35.61 -33.30 11.81
CA LEU A 408 -36.33 -33.99 12.89
C LEU A 408 -37.62 -33.28 13.32
N HIS A 409 -37.79 -31.99 13.01
CA HIS A 409 -39.00 -31.19 13.25
C HIS A 409 -39.46 -30.54 11.95
#